data_AF-A0A7C4M3G7-F1
#
_entry.id   AF-A0A7C4M3G7-F1
#
_cell.length_a   1.000
_cell.length_b   1.000
_cell.length_c   1.000
_cell.angle_alpha   90.00
_cell.angle_beta   90.00
_cell.angle_gamma   90.00
#
_symmetry.space_group_name_H-M   'P 1'
#
loop_
_entity.id
_entity.type
_entity.pdbx_description
1 polymer ?
#
loop_
_entity_poly.entity_id
_entity_poly.type
_entity_poly.pdbx_seq_one_letter_code
_entity_poly.pdbx_strand_id
1 'polypeptide(L)' 'MSTEKKEEKKTEEGSEVIEERIYTIPLSRAWIMPRTKRAPRAIRLLKAFVKRHMKVEEESIKIANEVNEKIWS' A
#
# COMPACT_ATOMS: atom_id res chain seq x y z
N MET A 1 -33.41 7.84 -18.54
CA MET A 1 -34.17 6.69 -17.96
C MET A 1 -33.40 5.36 -17.95
N SER A 2 -32.91 4.80 -19.08
CA SER A 2 -32.17 3.51 -19.04
C SER A 2 -30.64 3.64 -18.88
N THR A 3 -30.09 4.84 -19.06
CA THR A 3 -28.66 5.13 -18.92
C THR A 3 -28.29 5.60 -17.51
N GLU A 4 -29.11 6.45 -16.87
CA GLU A 4 -28.90 6.92 -15.49
C GLU A 4 -28.93 5.79 -14.46
N LYS A 5 -29.83 4.82 -14.62
CA LYS A 5 -29.93 3.66 -13.71
C LYS A 5 -28.71 2.72 -13.78
N LYS A 6 -27.88 2.88 -14.82
CA LYS A 6 -26.62 2.14 -15.02
C LYS A 6 -25.42 2.89 -14.42
N GLU A 7 -25.52 4.20 -14.21
CA GLU A 7 -24.53 5.02 -13.50
C GLU A 7 -24.74 4.95 -11.98
N GLU A 8 -25.98 4.97 -11.50
CA GLU A 8 -26.29 4.76 -10.06
C GLU A 8 -25.83 3.37 -9.59
N LYS A 9 -26.12 2.31 -10.36
CA LYS A 9 -25.65 0.95 -10.03
C LYS A 9 -24.13 0.75 -10.02
N LYS A 10 -23.36 1.62 -10.68
CA LYS A 10 -21.88 1.59 -10.60
C LYS A 10 -21.32 2.33 -9.39
N THR A 11 -22.15 3.10 -8.70
CA THR A 11 -21.75 3.93 -7.55
C THR A 11 -21.98 3.19 -6.22
N GLU A 12 -22.70 2.06 -6.23
CA GLU A 12 -23.23 1.42 -5.02
C GLU A 12 -22.60 0.07 -4.66
N GLU A 13 -21.69 -0.47 -5.48
CA GLU A 13 -20.99 -1.74 -5.19
C GLU A 13 -19.60 -1.47 -4.58
N GLY A 14 -19.58 -1.02 -3.32
CA GLY A 14 -18.42 -1.24 -2.44
C GLY A 14 -17.74 -0.02 -1.81
N SER A 15 -18.50 0.92 -1.25
CA SER A 15 -18.02 1.78 -0.16
C SER A 15 -17.81 0.96 1.13
N GLU A 16 -16.93 -0.04 1.11
CA GLU A 16 -16.59 -0.87 2.29
C GLU A 16 -15.09 -1.21 2.37
N VAL A 17 -14.20 -0.30 1.96
CA VAL A 17 -12.85 -0.22 2.55
C VAL A 17 -12.42 1.24 2.60
N ILE A 18 -13.05 2.05 3.46
CA ILE A 18 -12.36 3.19 4.09
C ILE A 18 -11.72 2.66 5.39
N GLU A 19 -11.09 1.49 5.34
CA GLU A 19 -10.28 1.05 6.47
C GLU A 19 -8.98 1.84 6.46
N GLU A 20 -9.05 3.09 6.91
CA GLU A 20 -7.88 3.83 7.34
C GLU A 20 -7.33 3.15 8.59
N ARG A 21 -6.27 2.38 8.39
CA ARG A 21 -5.58 1.66 9.47
C ARG A 21 -4.18 2.21 9.61
N ILE A 22 -3.86 2.65 10.82
CA ILE A 22 -2.51 3.09 11.17
C ILE A 22 -1.73 1.85 11.63
N TYR A 23 -0.76 1.41 10.82
CA TYR A 23 0.10 0.29 11.14
C TYR A 23 1.52 0.77 11.48
N THR A 24 2.11 0.14 12.49
CA THR A 24 3.56 0.25 12.73
C THR A 24 4.26 -0.91 12.02
N ILE A 25 5.05 -0.61 10.99
CA ILE A 25 5.69 -1.62 10.14
C ILE A 25 7.13 -1.85 10.63
N PRO A 26 7.48 -3.05 11.11
CA PRO A 26 8.84 -3.33 11.56
C PRO A 26 9.80 -3.46 10.39
N LEU A 27 10.71 -2.49 10.24
CA LEU A 27 11.76 -2.49 9.20
C LEU A 27 13.09 -3.10 9.68
N SER A 28 13.13 -3.70 10.88
CA SER A 28 14.34 -4.31 11.46
C SER A 28 15.00 -5.35 10.55
N ARG A 29 14.19 -6.09 9.77
CA ARG A 29 14.69 -7.06 8.78
C ARG A 29 15.50 -6.45 7.63
N ALA A 30 15.38 -5.14 7.40
CA ALA A 30 16.20 -4.44 6.39
C ALA A 30 17.67 -4.35 6.83
N TRP A 31 17.97 -4.38 8.13
CA TRP A 31 19.34 -4.26 8.66
C TRP A 31 20.24 -5.46 8.38
N ILE A 32 19.65 -6.62 8.08
CA ILE A 32 20.35 -7.85 7.68
C ILE A 32 21.12 -7.62 6.36
N MET A 33 20.63 -6.73 5.50
CA MET A 33 21.26 -6.43 4.22
C MET A 33 22.41 -5.42 4.34
N PRO A 34 23.41 -5.49 3.44
CA PRO A 34 24.45 -4.47 3.32
C PRO A 34 23.86 -3.06 3.20
N ARG A 35 24.57 -2.05 3.72
CA ARG A 35 24.07 -0.66 3.85
C ARG A 35 23.44 -0.12 2.57
N THR A 36 24.06 -0.39 1.42
CA THR A 36 23.61 0.05 0.09
C THR A 36 22.28 -0.54 -0.36
N LYS A 37 21.86 -1.68 0.21
CA LYS A 37 20.65 -2.41 -0.18
C LYS A 37 19.52 -2.29 0.84
N ARG A 38 19.69 -1.51 1.90
CA ARG A 38 18.71 -1.40 3.00
C ARG A 38 17.43 -0.71 2.57
N ALA A 39 17.51 0.47 1.94
CA ALA A 39 16.33 1.21 1.49
C ALA A 39 15.50 0.43 0.44
N PRO A 40 16.10 -0.15 -0.63
CA PRO A 40 15.36 -1.03 -1.55
C PRO A 40 14.70 -2.23 -0.84
N ARG A 41 15.35 -2.79 0.18
CA ARG A 41 14.79 -3.91 0.94
C ARG A 41 13.63 -3.47 1.83
N ALA A 42 13.71 -2.29 2.45
CA ALA A 42 12.65 -1.70 3.26
C ALA A 42 11.38 -1.47 2.42
N ILE A 43 11.51 -0.97 1.19
CA ILE A 43 10.38 -0.82 0.26
C ILE A 43 9.71 -2.17 -0.05
N ARG A 44 10.49 -3.23 -0.30
CA ARG A 44 9.93 -4.58 -0.52
C ARG A 44 9.21 -5.12 0.72
N LEU A 45 9.75 -4.86 1.91
CA LEU A 45 9.09 -5.23 3.19
C LEU A 45 7.78 -4.48 3.38
N LEU A 46 7.75 -3.18 3.08
CA LEU A 46 6.55 -2.35 3.10
C LEU A 46 5.47 -2.92 2.17
N LYS A 47 5.82 -3.19 0.91
CA LYS A 47 4.90 -3.78 -0.07
C LYS A 47 4.39 -5.15 0.36
N ALA A 48 5.27 -6.02 0.87
CA ALA A 48 4.88 -7.33 1.38
C ALA A 48 3.95 -7.24 2.60
N PHE A 49 4.17 -6.27 3.49
CA PHE A 49 3.30 -6.02 4.63
C PHE A 49 1.91 -5.59 4.18
N VAL A 50 1.82 -4.64 3.26
CA VAL A 50 0.55 -4.14 2.70
C VAL A 50 -0.17 -5.26 1.96
N LYS A 51 0.52 -6.03 1.12
CA LYS A 51 -0.05 -7.21 0.44
C LYS A 51 -0.67 -8.21 1.42
N ARG A 52 -0.01 -8.48 2.55
CA ARG A 52 -0.52 -9.43 3.56
C ARG A 52 -1.74 -8.90 4.31
N HIS A 53 -1.75 -7.62 4.70
CA HIS A 53 -2.79 -7.07 5.58
C HIS A 53 -3.99 -6.52 4.81
N MET A 54 -3.76 -5.91 3.65
CA MET A 54 -4.80 -5.28 2.83
C MET A 54 -5.24 -6.18 1.65
N LYS A 55 -4.61 -7.35 1.47
CA LYS A 55 -4.90 -8.32 0.38
C LYS A 55 -4.94 -7.70 -1.03
N VAL A 56 -4.13 -6.67 -1.25
CA VAL A 56 -3.97 -5.99 -2.54
C VAL A 56 -2.79 -6.56 -3.32
N GLU A 57 -2.92 -6.54 -4.64
CA GLU A 57 -1.82 -6.86 -5.53
C GLU A 57 -0.68 -5.83 -5.44
N GLU A 58 0.56 -6.28 -5.61
CA GLU A 58 1.74 -5.44 -5.38
C GLU A 58 1.84 -4.25 -6.37
N GLU A 59 1.21 -4.39 -7.54
CA GLU A 59 1.18 -3.41 -8.63
C GLU A 59 0.22 -2.25 -8.36
N SER A 60 -0.81 -2.43 -7.53
CA SER A 60 -1.74 -1.36 -7.17
C SER A 60 -1.26 -0.50 -5.99
N ILE A 61 -0.17 -0.90 -5.32
CA ILE A 61 0.39 -0.18 -4.17
C ILE A 61 1.15 1.06 -4.65
N LYS A 62 0.51 2.22 -4.52
CA LYS A 62 1.14 3.53 -4.72
C LYS A 62 1.67 4.04 -3.38
N ILE A 63 2.97 4.31 -3.32
CA ILE A 63 3.65 4.85 -2.14
C ILE A 63 3.84 6.35 -2.35
N ALA A 64 3.41 7.16 -1.39
CA ALA A 64 3.63 8.61 -1.43
C ALA A 64 5.14 8.94 -1.35
N ASN A 65 5.55 10.03 -2.00
CA ASN A 65 6.96 10.42 -2.07
C ASN A 65 7.57 10.67 -0.67
N GLU A 66 6.81 11.26 0.25
CA GLU A 66 7.24 11.51 1.63
C GLU A 66 7.69 10.24 2.37
N VAL A 67 6.98 9.13 2.13
CA VAL A 67 7.31 7.83 2.73
C VAL A 67 8.60 7.29 2.12
N ASN A 68 8.77 7.47 0.82
CA ASN A 68 9.99 7.09 0.13
C ASN A 68 11.18 7.88 0.70
N GLU A 69 11.11 9.21 0.76
CA GLU A 69 12.19 10.04 1.32
C GLU A 69 12.56 9.64 2.76
N LYS A 70 11.58 9.35 3.61
CA LYS A 70 11.84 8.83 4.98
C LYS A 70 12.56 7.48 4.99
N ILE A 71 12.34 6.64 4.00
CA ILE A 71 13.04 5.34 3.88
C ILE A 71 14.48 5.52 3.38
N TRP A 72 14.75 6.55 2.58
CA TRP A 72 16.06 6.82 1.98
C TRP A 72 16.94 7.80 2.76
N SER A 73 16.40 8.49 3.79
CA SER A 73 17.16 9.30 4.74
C SER A 73 18.09 8.45 5.63
#